data_AF-A0A813GHE7-F1
#
_entry.id   AF-A0A813GHE7-F1
#
_cell.length_a   1.000
_cell.length_b   1.000
_cell.length_c   1.000
_cell.angle_alpha   90.00
_cell.angle_beta   90.00
_cell.angle_gamma   90.00
#
_symmetry.space_group_name_H-M   'P 1'
#
loop_
_entity.id
_entity.type
_entity.pdbx_description
1 polymer ?
#
loop_
_entity_poly.entity_id
_entity_poly.type
_entity_poly.pdbx_seq_one_letter_code
_entity_poly.pdbx_strand_id
1 'polypeptide(L)'
;AWRPATASRFPIPLVADGLSSFVQLSWGPQCNDARGVARVRINRYTGVRAIKVAPPKTEWQIAAEREFLAARGKVPKDEYLWYLTPDDVRLLSPEMRKCLTLRCGSSDDVSKWRKHLLIRKFQRRAFDTNSPAVRIACLTEKIMRLRAHLLRNEAGPSHQESKRVMRIYLTRRQRTMKSLYKSDYTLYRHTCTELGIRCARYAIPMPRDPQTMVNPQAVDGDHAKFLIRQRLYRAKFRPREMREPGSKRLIRFTRHPMEPVPESHGKPKSTPQQVSRAWPYGVRTERVAGKQVVYNPTAPGRGFWPAKQTVIGGRTPE
;
A
#
# COMPACT_ATOMS: atom_id res chain seq x y z
N ALA A 1 13.06 19.72 -39.40
CA ALA A 1 12.19 20.71 -40.06
C ALA A 1 10.83 20.08 -40.31
N TRP A 2 9.82 20.39 -39.49
CA TRP A 2 8.44 19.98 -39.68
C TRP A 2 7.57 21.21 -39.38
N ARG A 3 6.88 21.72 -40.40
CA ARG A 3 5.95 22.85 -40.33
C ARG A 3 4.55 22.35 -39.95
N PRO A 4 3.75 23.12 -39.17
CA PRO A 4 2.37 22.75 -38.87
C PRO A 4 1.41 23.13 -40.00
N ALA A 5 0.40 22.28 -40.21
CA ALA A 5 -0.63 22.39 -41.23
C ALA A 5 -1.61 23.54 -40.97
N THR A 6 -1.84 24.35 -42.01
CA THR A 6 -2.87 25.39 -42.10
C THR A 6 -4.23 24.77 -42.41
N ALA A 7 -5.24 25.06 -41.58
CA ALA A 7 -6.63 24.67 -41.84
C ALA A 7 -7.18 25.47 -43.04
N SER A 8 -7.66 24.74 -44.04
CA SER A 8 -8.30 25.26 -45.24
C SER A 8 -9.72 25.75 -44.96
N ARG A 9 -10.02 26.95 -45.47
CA ARG A 9 -11.36 27.51 -45.61
C ARG A 9 -12.09 26.76 -46.73
N PHE A 10 -13.31 26.30 -46.46
CA PHE A 10 -14.29 25.96 -47.50
C PHE A 10 -15.27 27.12 -47.66
N PRO A 11 -15.59 27.56 -48.90
CA PRO A 11 -16.59 28.59 -49.15
C PRO A 11 -18.00 27.97 -49.25
N ILE A 12 -18.99 28.62 -48.64
CA ILE A 12 -20.41 28.28 -48.77
C ILE A 12 -21.06 29.37 -49.65
N PRO A 13 -21.93 29.00 -50.61
CA PRO A 13 -22.35 29.89 -51.70
C PRO A 13 -23.45 30.87 -51.30
N LEU A 14 -23.47 31.98 -52.05
CA LEU A 14 -24.44 33.08 -52.05
C LEU A 14 -25.87 32.59 -52.32
N VAL A 15 -26.82 33.01 -51.48
CA VAL A 15 -28.26 33.00 -51.78
C VAL A 15 -28.79 34.42 -51.61
N ALA A 16 -29.51 34.87 -52.61
CA ALA A 16 -29.95 36.24 -52.84
C ALA A 16 -31.02 36.73 -51.83
N ASP A 17 -30.94 38.01 -51.49
CA ASP A 17 -31.91 38.75 -50.68
C ASP A 17 -33.19 39.04 -51.48
N GLY A 18 -34.32 38.61 -50.92
CA GLY A 18 -35.67 39.00 -51.32
C GLY A 18 -36.40 39.57 -50.10
N LEU A 19 -36.95 40.78 -50.28
CA LEU A 19 -37.68 41.58 -49.29
C LEU A 19 -38.83 40.83 -48.60
N SER A 20 -38.91 40.88 -47.27
CA SER A 20 -40.18 41.01 -46.55
C SER A 20 -39.97 41.34 -45.07
N SER A 21 -40.66 42.39 -44.65
CA SER A 21 -40.94 42.87 -43.29
C SER A 21 -41.14 41.80 -42.21
N PHE A 22 -40.64 42.03 -40.99
CA PHE A 22 -41.45 42.16 -39.75
C PHE A 22 -40.56 42.28 -38.49
N VAL A 23 -40.89 43.28 -37.67
CA VAL A 23 -40.71 43.38 -36.21
C VAL A 23 -39.29 43.53 -35.65
N GLN A 24 -39.01 44.79 -35.35
CA GLN A 24 -38.08 45.29 -34.35
C GLN A 24 -38.42 44.72 -32.96
N LEU A 25 -37.59 43.82 -32.44
CA LEU A 25 -37.44 43.58 -31.00
C LEU A 25 -35.98 43.83 -30.65
N SER A 26 -35.71 45.08 -30.27
CA SER A 26 -34.44 45.55 -29.77
C SER A 26 -34.08 44.86 -28.46
N TRP A 27 -33.19 43.86 -28.52
CA TRP A 27 -32.41 43.44 -27.36
C TRP A 27 -30.96 43.85 -27.60
N GLY A 28 -30.74 45.18 -27.62
CA GLY A 28 -29.43 45.73 -27.30
C GLY A 28 -29.11 45.45 -25.82
N PRO A 29 -27.83 45.40 -25.44
CA PRO A 29 -27.45 45.15 -24.06
C PRO A 29 -28.03 46.26 -23.17
N GLN A 30 -28.89 45.89 -22.24
CA GLN A 30 -29.40 46.81 -21.23
C GLN A 30 -28.21 47.37 -20.43
N CYS A 31 -28.12 48.69 -20.40
CA CYS A 31 -27.19 49.46 -19.60
C CYS A 31 -27.49 49.22 -18.11
N ASN A 32 -27.02 48.09 -17.55
CA ASN A 32 -26.73 47.88 -16.13
C ASN A 32 -26.23 46.48 -15.77
N ASP A 33 -26.00 45.59 -16.74
CA ASP A 33 -25.26 44.35 -16.48
C ASP A 33 -23.76 44.64 -16.37
N ALA A 34 -23.39 45.27 -15.26
CA ALA A 34 -22.05 45.14 -14.71
C ALA A 34 -21.86 43.65 -14.42
N ARG A 35 -21.38 42.89 -15.42
CA ARG A 35 -20.87 41.53 -15.21
C ARG A 35 -19.89 41.66 -14.07
N GLY A 36 -20.29 41.23 -12.89
CA GLY A 36 -19.43 41.21 -11.73
C GLY A 36 -18.23 40.39 -12.14
N VAL A 37 -17.11 41.07 -12.45
CA VAL A 37 -15.85 40.39 -12.66
C VAL A 37 -15.61 39.72 -11.33
N ALA A 38 -15.84 38.41 -11.29
CA ALA A 38 -15.60 37.64 -10.09
C ALA A 38 -14.19 38.02 -9.67
N ARG A 39 -14.07 38.73 -8.54
CA ARG A 39 -12.77 39.00 -7.94
C ARG A 39 -12.26 37.63 -7.57
N VAL A 40 -11.55 36.98 -8.49
CA VAL A 40 -10.82 35.76 -8.23
C VAL A 40 -10.05 36.09 -6.97
N ARG A 41 -10.25 35.33 -5.89
CA ARG A 41 -9.41 35.46 -4.71
C ARG A 41 -7.99 35.22 -5.20
N ILE A 42 -7.28 36.29 -5.50
CA ILE A 42 -5.85 36.29 -5.73
C ILE A 42 -5.31 36.05 -4.33
N ASN A 43 -5.20 34.78 -3.95
CA ASN A 43 -4.42 34.40 -2.80
C ASN A 43 -3.03 34.96 -3.12
N ARG A 44 -2.68 36.12 -2.54
CA ARG A 44 -1.31 36.60 -2.53
C ARG A 44 -0.51 35.45 -1.93
N TYR A 45 0.28 34.77 -2.74
CA TYR A 45 1.18 33.71 -2.26
C TYR A 45 2.32 34.39 -1.50
N THR A 46 2.04 35.09 -0.41
CA THR A 46 3.01 35.44 0.62
C THR A 46 3.28 34.15 1.39
N GLY A 47 4.06 33.25 0.80
CA GLY A 47 4.22 31.92 1.34
C GLY A 47 5.45 31.27 0.77
N VAL A 48 6.38 30.92 1.66
CA VAL A 48 7.57 30.12 1.33
C VAL A 48 7.09 28.87 0.59
N ARG A 49 7.38 28.80 -0.71
CA ARG A 49 6.90 27.69 -1.56
C ARG A 49 7.73 26.45 -1.22
N ALA A 50 7.07 25.42 -0.71
CA ALA A 50 7.75 24.18 -0.37
C ALA A 50 8.36 23.52 -1.62
N ILE A 51 9.66 23.24 -1.59
CA ILE A 51 10.35 22.52 -2.65
C ILE A 51 9.97 21.04 -2.53
N LYS A 52 9.47 20.45 -3.62
CA LYS A 52 9.15 19.03 -3.67
C LYS A 52 10.42 18.22 -3.93
N VAL A 53 10.85 17.45 -2.95
CA VAL A 53 12.09 16.64 -3.03
C VAL A 53 11.77 15.16 -2.83
N ALA A 54 12.54 14.25 -3.43
CA ALA A 54 12.46 12.83 -3.06
C ALA A 54 12.98 12.66 -1.63
N PRO A 55 12.32 11.87 -0.77
CA PRO A 55 12.86 11.64 0.57
C PRO A 55 14.22 10.94 0.47
N PRO A 56 15.25 11.40 1.20
CA PRO A 56 16.49 10.64 1.33
C PRO A 56 16.21 9.31 2.05
N LYS A 57 17.11 8.34 1.86
CA LYS A 57 17.06 7.11 2.64
C LYS A 57 17.37 7.44 4.10
N THR A 58 16.61 6.87 5.02
CA THR A 58 16.87 7.01 6.46
C THR A 58 18.05 6.12 6.87
N GLU A 59 18.70 6.45 7.98
CA GLU A 59 19.80 5.64 8.54
C GLU A 59 19.35 4.20 8.81
N TRP A 60 18.17 4.04 9.40
CA TRP A 60 17.56 2.74 9.61
C TRP A 60 17.39 1.95 8.32
N GLN A 61 16.93 2.61 7.24
CA GLN A 61 16.78 1.96 5.94
C GLN A 61 18.13 1.51 5.39
N ILE A 62 19.16 2.35 5.47
CA ILE A 62 20.52 2.03 5.00
C ILE A 62 21.07 0.83 5.79
N ALA A 63 20.93 0.85 7.11
CA ALA A 63 21.36 -0.26 7.98
C ALA A 63 20.64 -1.57 7.63
N ALA A 64 19.31 -1.53 7.45
CA ALA A 64 18.51 -2.70 7.09
C ALA A 64 18.82 -3.23 5.68
N GLU A 65 19.10 -2.36 4.71
CA GLU A 65 19.54 -2.74 3.36
C GLU A 65 20.92 -3.43 3.41
N ARG A 66 21.86 -2.88 4.19
CA ARG A 66 23.20 -3.45 4.42
C ARG A 66 23.12 -4.81 5.07
N GLU A 67 22.35 -4.94 6.15
CA GLU A 67 22.14 -6.21 6.88
C GLU A 67 21.57 -7.29 5.95
N PHE A 68 20.56 -6.94 5.15
CA PHE A 68 19.96 -7.86 4.18
C PHE A 68 20.96 -8.33 3.11
N LEU A 69 21.76 -7.42 2.56
CA LEU A 69 22.78 -7.77 1.58
C LEU A 69 23.88 -8.64 2.20
N ALA A 70 24.29 -8.35 3.44
CA ALA A 70 25.24 -9.16 4.19
C ALA A 70 24.72 -10.58 4.44
N ALA A 71 23.46 -10.72 4.88
CA ALA A 71 22.82 -12.02 5.06
C ALA A 71 22.76 -12.82 3.75
N ARG A 72 22.48 -12.18 2.61
CA ARG A 72 22.50 -12.83 1.29
C ARG A 72 23.91 -13.15 0.77
N GLY A 73 24.92 -12.43 1.24
CA GLY A 73 26.34 -12.69 0.93
C GLY A 73 26.90 -13.94 1.63
N LYS A 74 26.26 -14.41 2.70
CA LYS A 74 26.61 -15.68 3.35
C LYS A 74 26.22 -16.85 2.42
N VAL A 75 27.22 -17.53 1.89
CA VAL A 75 27.08 -18.74 1.07
C VAL A 75 27.94 -19.84 1.73
N PRO A 76 27.41 -21.06 1.92
CA PRO A 76 28.20 -22.18 2.46
C PRO A 76 29.42 -22.48 1.58
N LYS A 77 30.56 -22.76 2.20
CA LYS A 77 31.82 -23.04 1.49
C LYS A 77 31.91 -24.49 1.02
N ASP A 78 31.29 -25.39 1.76
CA ASP A 78 31.48 -26.85 1.61
C ASP A 78 30.47 -27.49 0.65
N GLU A 79 29.56 -26.69 0.11
CA GLU A 79 28.52 -27.16 -0.81
C GLU A 79 28.91 -26.90 -2.26
N TYR A 80 28.47 -27.80 -3.13
CA TYR A 80 28.81 -27.83 -4.54
C TYR A 80 27.71 -27.24 -5.43
N LEU A 81 28.12 -26.86 -6.64
CA LEU A 81 27.25 -26.42 -7.72
C LEU A 81 26.46 -27.60 -8.31
N TRP A 82 25.41 -27.28 -9.06
CA TRP A 82 24.65 -28.22 -9.91
C TRP A 82 24.13 -29.49 -9.23
N TYR A 83 23.86 -29.41 -7.92
CA TYR A 83 23.33 -30.52 -7.11
C TYR A 83 24.30 -31.71 -6.95
N LEU A 84 25.58 -31.49 -7.22
CA LEU A 84 26.63 -32.48 -7.01
C LEU A 84 26.71 -32.88 -5.53
N THR A 85 26.83 -34.18 -5.31
CA THR A 85 27.10 -34.75 -4.00
C THR A 85 28.61 -34.89 -3.77
N PRO A 86 29.06 -34.97 -2.50
CA PRO A 86 30.46 -35.24 -2.22
C PRO A 86 30.98 -36.53 -2.87
N ASP A 87 30.10 -37.52 -3.07
CA ASP A 87 30.42 -38.80 -3.70
C ASP A 87 30.74 -38.64 -5.20
N ASP A 88 30.03 -37.73 -5.89
CA ASP A 88 30.27 -37.44 -7.31
C ASP A 88 31.64 -36.79 -7.55
N VAL A 89 32.14 -36.02 -6.57
CA VAL A 89 33.38 -35.24 -6.67
C VAL A 89 34.55 -35.93 -5.96
N ARG A 90 34.36 -37.13 -5.42
CA ARG A 90 35.37 -37.82 -4.60
C ARG A 90 36.65 -38.14 -5.38
N LEU A 91 36.52 -38.50 -6.66
CA LEU A 91 37.62 -38.89 -7.54
C LEU A 91 38.34 -37.69 -8.19
N LEU A 92 37.79 -36.48 -8.03
CA LEU A 92 38.37 -35.27 -8.62
C LEU A 92 39.54 -34.75 -7.78
N SER A 93 40.49 -34.10 -8.46
CA SER A 93 41.60 -33.41 -7.81
C SER A 93 41.08 -32.32 -6.85
N PRO A 94 41.83 -31.98 -5.79
CA PRO A 94 41.39 -30.99 -4.80
C PRO A 94 41.16 -29.60 -5.43
N GLU A 95 41.93 -29.24 -6.46
CA GLU A 95 41.72 -27.98 -7.19
C GLU A 95 40.43 -28.00 -8.00
N MET A 96 40.13 -29.10 -8.69
CA MET A 96 38.88 -29.24 -9.43
C MET A 96 37.67 -29.20 -8.50
N ARG A 97 37.78 -29.83 -7.32
CA ARG A 97 36.76 -29.77 -6.27
C ARG A 97 36.48 -28.33 -5.81
N LYS A 98 37.52 -27.51 -5.63
CA LYS A 98 37.37 -26.08 -5.27
C LYS A 98 36.61 -25.31 -6.35
N CYS A 99 36.89 -25.54 -7.63
CA CYS A 99 36.20 -24.87 -8.74
C CYS A 99 34.69 -25.18 -8.78
N LEU A 100 34.30 -26.37 -8.32
CA LEU A 100 32.90 -26.80 -8.27
C LEU A 100 32.14 -26.30 -7.02
N THR A 101 32.80 -25.59 -6.10
CA THR A 101 32.14 -25.04 -4.92
C THR A 101 31.23 -23.86 -5.25
N LEU A 102 30.21 -23.64 -4.42
CA LEU A 102 29.28 -22.50 -4.57
C LEU A 102 29.95 -21.12 -4.59
N ARG A 103 31.17 -20.99 -4.03
CA ARG A 103 31.94 -19.75 -4.03
C ARG A 103 32.30 -19.29 -5.45
N CYS A 104 32.58 -20.25 -6.34
CA CYS A 104 32.93 -19.99 -7.73
C CYS A 104 31.71 -19.89 -8.64
N GLY A 105 30.51 -20.18 -8.11
CA GLY A 105 29.26 -20.17 -8.85
C GLY A 105 28.78 -18.78 -9.25
N SER A 106 27.99 -18.74 -10.32
CA SER A 106 27.28 -17.52 -10.68
C SER A 106 26.20 -17.19 -9.65
N SER A 107 25.73 -15.93 -9.64
CA SER A 107 24.59 -15.53 -8.81
C SER A 107 23.31 -16.34 -9.10
N ASP A 108 23.21 -16.89 -10.31
CA ASP A 108 22.10 -17.76 -10.72
C ASP A 108 22.21 -19.15 -10.10
N ASP A 109 23.42 -19.71 -10.04
CA ASP A 109 23.65 -21.03 -9.46
C ASP A 109 23.42 -21.02 -7.95
N VAL A 110 23.86 -19.98 -7.25
CA VAL A 110 23.54 -19.79 -5.82
C VAL A 110 22.03 -19.71 -5.59
N SER A 111 21.28 -19.12 -6.53
CA SER A 111 19.82 -19.04 -6.47
C SER A 111 19.16 -20.39 -6.75
N LYS A 112 19.66 -21.17 -7.72
CA LYS A 112 19.22 -22.54 -7.99
C LYS A 112 19.43 -23.44 -6.76
N TRP A 113 20.62 -23.39 -6.18
CA TRP A 113 20.97 -24.11 -4.95
C TRP A 113 20.02 -23.77 -3.79
N ARG A 114 19.79 -22.48 -3.51
CA ARG A 114 18.84 -22.04 -2.45
C ARG A 114 17.41 -22.54 -2.70
N LYS A 115 16.92 -22.48 -3.94
CA LYS A 115 15.59 -23.01 -4.28
C LYS A 115 15.52 -24.51 -4.03
N HIS A 116 16.57 -25.24 -4.37
CA HIS A 116 16.61 -26.69 -4.20
C HIS A 116 16.60 -27.11 -2.73
N LEU A 117 17.36 -26.42 -1.88
CA LEU A 117 17.29 -26.60 -0.41
C LEU A 117 15.84 -26.41 0.09
N LEU A 118 15.17 -25.36 -0.38
CA LEU A 118 13.78 -25.08 -0.03
C LEU A 118 12.80 -26.13 -0.58
N ILE A 119 13.00 -26.62 -1.81
CA ILE A 119 12.19 -27.69 -2.40
C ILE A 119 12.34 -28.95 -1.53
N ARG A 120 13.58 -29.39 -1.25
CA ARG A 120 13.85 -30.56 -0.41
C ARG A 120 13.18 -30.48 0.96
N LYS A 121 13.10 -29.28 1.54
CA LYS A 121 12.49 -29.05 2.85
C LYS A 121 10.96 -29.14 2.84
N PHE A 122 10.29 -28.69 1.78
CA PHE A 122 8.83 -28.57 1.74
C PHE A 122 8.13 -29.57 0.80
N GLN A 123 8.89 -30.35 0.02
CA GLN A 123 8.36 -31.36 -0.88
C GLN A 123 7.63 -32.46 -0.09
N ARG A 124 6.47 -32.90 -0.60
CA ARG A 124 5.73 -34.02 -0.03
C ARG A 124 6.21 -35.38 -0.58
N ARG A 125 6.77 -35.36 -1.77
CA ARG A 125 7.23 -36.53 -2.54
C ARG A 125 8.57 -36.19 -3.18
N ALA A 126 9.35 -37.19 -3.58
CA ALA A 126 10.70 -37.00 -4.13
C ALA A 126 10.78 -36.04 -5.34
N PHE A 127 9.73 -35.97 -6.17
CA PHE A 127 9.67 -35.12 -7.37
C PHE A 127 8.58 -34.04 -7.28
N ASP A 128 8.20 -33.64 -6.07
CA ASP A 128 7.15 -32.64 -5.88
C ASP A 128 7.66 -31.22 -6.15
N THR A 129 7.25 -30.67 -7.29
CA THR A 129 7.60 -29.32 -7.74
C THR A 129 6.47 -28.30 -7.57
N ASN A 130 5.23 -28.78 -7.46
CA ASN A 130 4.03 -27.97 -7.62
C ASN A 130 3.17 -27.86 -6.35
N SER A 131 3.51 -28.55 -5.26
CA SER A 131 2.80 -28.38 -4.01
C SER A 131 2.77 -26.91 -3.56
N PRO A 132 1.69 -26.49 -2.89
CA PRO A 132 1.52 -25.09 -2.48
C PRO A 132 2.67 -24.60 -1.57
N ALA A 133 3.17 -25.45 -0.68
CA ALA A 133 4.31 -25.15 0.19
C ALA A 133 5.61 -24.89 -0.62
N VAL A 134 5.96 -25.82 -1.52
CA VAL A 134 7.14 -25.69 -2.40
C VAL A 134 7.05 -24.45 -3.28
N ARG A 135 5.87 -24.17 -3.85
CA ARG A 135 5.63 -22.97 -4.66
C ARG A 135 5.84 -21.67 -3.87
N ILE A 136 5.38 -21.60 -2.63
CA ILE A 136 5.59 -20.44 -1.75
C ILE A 136 7.09 -20.24 -1.52
N ALA A 137 7.80 -21.31 -1.18
CA ALA A 137 9.24 -21.28 -0.93
C ALA A 137 10.04 -20.83 -2.18
N CYS A 138 9.76 -21.41 -3.35
CA CYS A 138 10.37 -20.99 -4.62
C CYS A 138 10.09 -19.52 -4.95
N LEU A 139 8.86 -19.03 -4.72
CA LEU A 139 8.52 -17.62 -4.95
C LEU A 139 9.23 -16.70 -3.96
N THR A 140 9.40 -17.12 -2.70
CA THR A 140 10.15 -16.33 -1.71
C THR A 140 11.60 -16.14 -2.11
N GLU A 141 12.28 -17.19 -2.58
CA GLU A 141 13.67 -17.08 -3.04
C GLU A 141 13.79 -16.11 -4.22
N LYS A 142 12.87 -16.20 -5.20
CA LYS A 142 12.83 -15.29 -6.35
C LYS A 142 12.62 -13.83 -5.93
N ILE A 143 11.73 -13.58 -4.95
CA ILE A 143 11.51 -12.23 -4.40
C ILE A 143 12.76 -11.73 -3.70
N MET A 144 13.42 -12.56 -2.88
CA MET A 144 14.66 -12.17 -2.19
C MET A 144 15.80 -11.87 -3.16
N ARG A 145 15.95 -12.66 -4.23
CA ARG A 145 16.94 -12.41 -5.29
C ARG A 145 16.67 -11.09 -6.01
N LEU A 146 15.44 -10.87 -6.45
CA LEU A 146 15.06 -9.61 -7.11
C LEU A 146 15.27 -8.40 -6.19
N ARG A 147 14.95 -8.54 -4.90
CA ARG A 147 15.22 -7.49 -3.93
C ARG A 147 16.71 -7.15 -3.86
N ALA A 148 17.60 -8.14 -3.77
CA ALA A 148 19.04 -7.89 -3.75
C ALA A 148 19.51 -7.19 -5.05
N HIS A 149 18.97 -7.57 -6.20
CA HIS A 149 19.25 -6.91 -7.47
C HIS A 149 18.82 -5.43 -7.47
N LEU A 150 17.59 -5.15 -7.01
CA LEU A 150 17.04 -3.80 -6.92
C LEU A 150 17.80 -2.87 -5.96
N LEU A 151 18.42 -3.43 -4.92
CA LEU A 151 19.24 -2.68 -3.97
C LEU A 151 20.63 -2.35 -4.52
N ARG A 152 21.20 -3.22 -5.35
CA ARG A 152 22.49 -2.97 -6.00
C ARG A 152 22.37 -1.99 -7.18
N ASN A 153 21.22 -2.01 -7.87
CA ASN A 153 21.00 -1.27 -9.11
C ASN A 153 19.85 -0.26 -8.93
N GLU A 154 20.16 0.94 -8.43
CA GLU A 154 19.12 1.89 -7.98
C GLU A 154 18.49 2.76 -9.09
N ALA A 155 19.17 2.95 -10.23
CA ALA A 155 18.84 4.02 -11.19
C ALA A 155 18.79 3.62 -12.69
N GLY A 156 18.88 2.33 -13.04
CA GLY A 156 18.89 1.90 -14.45
C GLY A 156 17.49 1.74 -15.11
N PRO A 157 17.39 1.69 -16.44
CA PRO A 157 16.13 1.46 -17.17
C PRO A 157 15.47 0.11 -16.82
N SER A 158 16.27 -0.94 -16.62
CA SER A 158 15.80 -2.29 -16.19
C SER A 158 15.20 -2.32 -14.76
N HIS A 159 15.43 -1.27 -13.96
CA HIS A 159 14.92 -1.19 -12.58
C HIS A 159 13.40 -1.25 -12.49
N GLN A 160 12.72 -0.57 -13.42
CA GLN A 160 11.26 -0.48 -13.42
C GLN A 160 10.61 -1.82 -13.79
N GLU A 161 11.24 -2.55 -14.71
CA GLU A 161 10.84 -3.89 -15.10
C GLU A 161 11.02 -4.88 -13.93
N SER A 162 12.19 -4.87 -13.28
CA SER A 162 12.45 -5.70 -12.10
C SER A 162 11.44 -5.45 -10.96
N LYS A 163 11.05 -4.20 -10.73
CA LYS A 163 9.97 -3.85 -9.79
C LYS A 163 8.60 -4.37 -10.23
N ARG A 164 8.33 -4.45 -11.53
CA ARG A 164 7.09 -5.03 -12.07
C ARG A 164 7.08 -6.54 -11.85
N VAL A 165 8.17 -7.23 -12.19
CA VAL A 165 8.33 -8.68 -11.97
C VAL A 165 8.19 -9.02 -10.48
N MET A 166 8.82 -8.25 -9.59
CA MET A 166 8.69 -8.47 -8.15
C MET A 166 7.23 -8.36 -7.66
N ARG A 167 6.46 -7.39 -8.17
CA ARG A 167 5.03 -7.26 -7.87
C ARG A 167 4.22 -8.47 -8.33
N ILE A 168 4.56 -9.04 -9.48
CA ILE A 168 3.91 -10.26 -10.01
C ILE A 168 4.20 -11.44 -9.06
N TYR A 169 5.44 -11.63 -8.62
CA TYR A 169 5.78 -12.71 -7.69
C TYR A 169 5.10 -12.57 -6.32
N LEU A 170 5.02 -11.36 -5.76
CA LEU A 170 4.29 -11.10 -4.53
C LEU A 170 2.81 -11.49 -4.67
N THR A 171 2.17 -11.09 -5.78
CA THR A 171 0.77 -11.43 -6.06
C THR A 171 0.57 -12.94 -6.23
N ARG A 172 1.45 -13.61 -6.98
CA ARG A 172 1.40 -15.08 -7.15
C ARG A 172 1.57 -15.80 -5.82
N ARG A 173 2.51 -15.36 -4.98
CA ARG A 173 2.76 -15.96 -3.66
C ARG A 173 1.56 -15.78 -2.75
N GLN A 174 0.94 -14.60 -2.72
CA GLN A 174 -0.26 -14.34 -1.94
C GLN A 174 -1.42 -15.26 -2.35
N ARG A 175 -1.61 -15.51 -3.66
CA ARG A 175 -2.63 -16.45 -4.15
C ARG A 175 -2.34 -17.88 -3.69
N THR A 176 -1.10 -18.34 -3.79
CA THR A 176 -0.69 -19.67 -3.31
C THR A 176 -0.87 -19.81 -1.80
N MET A 177 -0.49 -18.79 -1.02
CA MET A 177 -0.70 -18.74 0.43
C MET A 177 -2.17 -18.83 0.80
N LYS A 178 -3.06 -18.11 0.10
CA LYS A 178 -4.51 -18.21 0.29
C LYS A 178 -5.03 -19.62 -0.01
N SER A 179 -4.51 -20.26 -1.05
CA SER A 179 -4.86 -21.64 -1.39
C SER A 179 -4.44 -22.61 -0.29
N LEU A 180 -3.19 -22.50 0.20
CA LEU A 180 -2.66 -23.35 1.26
C LEU A 180 -3.40 -23.15 2.58
N TYR A 181 -3.74 -21.90 2.91
CA TYR A 181 -4.53 -21.57 4.09
C TYR A 181 -5.91 -22.25 4.08
N LYS A 182 -6.54 -22.35 2.91
CA LYS A 182 -7.84 -23.01 2.76
C LYS A 182 -7.77 -24.53 2.84
N SER A 183 -6.68 -25.13 2.35
CA SER A 183 -6.52 -26.59 2.37
C SER A 183 -6.00 -27.07 3.71
N ASP A 184 -4.84 -26.58 4.14
CA ASP A 184 -4.08 -27.09 5.30
C ASP A 184 -3.49 -25.93 6.11
N TYR A 185 -4.23 -25.50 7.15
CA TYR A 185 -3.81 -24.37 7.97
C TYR A 185 -2.52 -24.62 8.79
N THR A 186 -2.32 -25.85 9.28
CA THR A 186 -1.13 -26.23 10.05
C THR A 186 0.13 -26.12 9.19
N LEU A 187 0.08 -26.65 7.97
CA LEU A 187 1.15 -26.55 6.98
C LEU A 187 1.36 -25.10 6.53
N TYR A 188 0.30 -24.32 6.37
CA TYR A 188 0.40 -22.87 6.11
C TYR A 188 1.18 -22.14 7.22
N ARG A 189 0.84 -22.38 8.49
CA ARG A 189 1.53 -21.75 9.62
C ARG A 189 3.02 -22.14 9.64
N HIS A 190 3.31 -23.43 9.52
CA HIS A 190 4.68 -23.95 9.48
C HIS A 190 5.51 -23.38 8.33
N THR A 191 4.97 -23.36 7.11
CA THR A 191 5.67 -22.77 5.95
C THR A 191 5.94 -21.28 6.14
N CYS A 192 5.02 -20.53 6.74
CA CYS A 192 5.23 -19.12 7.02
C CYS A 192 6.29 -18.87 8.10
N THR A 193 6.29 -19.64 9.19
CA THR A 193 7.29 -19.51 10.26
C THR A 193 8.69 -19.82 9.74
N GLU A 194 8.85 -20.91 9.01
CA GLU A 194 10.15 -21.33 8.46
C GLU A 194 10.71 -20.35 7.42
N LEU A 195 9.85 -19.74 6.62
CA LEU A 195 10.26 -18.76 5.59
C LEU A 195 10.37 -17.33 6.15
N GLY A 196 10.08 -17.10 7.43
CA GLY A 196 10.05 -15.76 8.04
C GLY A 196 8.98 -14.85 7.43
N ILE A 197 7.88 -15.42 6.94
CA ILE A 197 6.73 -14.69 6.39
C ILE A 197 5.73 -14.48 7.52
N ARG A 198 5.16 -13.28 7.63
CA ARG A 198 4.05 -13.08 8.58
C ARG A 198 2.80 -13.83 8.15
N CYS A 199 2.30 -14.66 9.07
CA CYS A 199 1.04 -15.36 8.92
C CYS A 199 -0.10 -14.35 8.75
N ALA A 200 -0.87 -14.52 7.69
CA ALA A 200 -2.04 -13.71 7.42
C ALA A 200 -3.30 -14.52 7.69
N ARG A 201 -4.28 -13.89 8.33
CA ARG A 201 -5.63 -14.44 8.43
C ARG A 201 -6.40 -14.06 7.18
N TYR A 202 -6.52 -14.98 6.22
CA TYR A 202 -7.41 -14.79 5.07
C TYR A 202 -8.84 -14.99 5.57
N ALA A 203 -9.55 -13.89 5.81
CA ALA A 203 -10.77 -13.84 6.61
C ALA A 203 -11.88 -14.83 6.18
N ILE A 204 -12.42 -15.52 7.20
CA ILE A 204 -13.84 -15.88 7.41
C ILE A 204 -14.64 -14.56 7.52
N PRO A 205 -15.94 -14.47 7.17
CA PRO A 205 -16.75 -13.25 7.32
C PRO A 205 -16.48 -12.51 8.64
N MET A 206 -16.39 -11.18 8.52
CA MET A 206 -15.84 -10.26 9.52
C MET A 206 -16.44 -10.49 10.93
N PRO A 207 -15.61 -10.57 12.00
CA PRO A 207 -16.08 -10.36 13.37
C PRO A 207 -16.68 -8.95 13.49
N ARG A 208 -17.83 -8.81 14.15
CA ARG A 208 -18.49 -7.51 14.39
C ARG A 208 -17.71 -6.58 15.33
N ASP A 209 -16.72 -7.11 16.05
CA ASP A 209 -15.93 -6.38 17.05
C ASP A 209 -14.67 -5.73 16.43
N PRO A 210 -14.55 -4.38 16.42
CA PRO A 210 -13.39 -3.67 15.92
C PRO A 210 -12.07 -4.04 16.60
N GLN A 211 -12.09 -4.54 17.85
CA GLN A 211 -10.87 -4.90 18.59
C GLN A 211 -10.20 -6.17 18.03
N THR A 212 -10.97 -7.03 17.38
CA THR A 212 -10.49 -8.29 16.79
C THR A 212 -10.16 -8.17 15.29
N MET A 213 -10.41 -7.00 14.69
CA MET A 213 -10.10 -6.74 13.28
C MET A 213 -8.58 -6.66 13.05
N VAL A 214 -7.99 -7.78 12.63
CA VAL A 214 -6.63 -7.81 12.09
C VAL A 214 -6.67 -7.41 10.62
N ASN A 215 -5.80 -6.49 10.19
CA ASN A 215 -5.72 -6.05 8.79
C ASN A 215 -5.46 -7.27 7.86
N PRO A 216 -6.38 -7.61 6.92
CA PRO A 216 -6.32 -8.86 6.15
C PRO A 216 -5.25 -8.88 5.04
N GLN A 217 -4.47 -7.82 4.90
CA GLN A 217 -3.38 -7.78 3.93
C GLN A 217 -2.17 -8.58 4.44
N ALA A 218 -2.09 -9.80 3.91
CA ALA A 218 -0.95 -10.70 3.95
C ALA A 218 0.32 -10.11 3.31
N VAL A 219 0.87 -9.06 3.91
CA VAL A 219 2.01 -8.34 3.34
C VAL A 219 3.06 -7.93 4.36
N ASP A 220 2.69 -7.71 5.62
CA ASP A 220 3.39 -6.65 6.35
C ASP A 220 4.60 -7.08 7.19
N GLY A 221 5.20 -8.26 7.00
CA GLY A 221 6.44 -8.57 7.73
C GLY A 221 7.44 -9.49 7.08
N ASP A 222 7.47 -9.52 5.75
CA ASP A 222 8.66 -10.02 5.06
C ASP A 222 9.84 -9.06 5.23
N HIS A 223 11.06 -9.59 5.13
CA HIS A 223 12.24 -8.78 4.81
C HIS A 223 11.99 -7.82 3.63
N ALA A 224 11.13 -8.16 2.64
CA ALA A 224 10.70 -7.32 1.51
C ALA A 224 9.69 -6.18 1.83
N LYS A 225 9.73 -5.68 3.06
CA LYS A 225 9.03 -4.51 3.67
C LYS A 225 8.95 -3.22 2.83
N PHE A 226 9.73 -3.14 1.75
CA PHE A 226 10.07 -1.91 1.04
C PHE A 226 9.05 -1.47 -0.02
N LEU A 227 8.39 -2.38 -0.74
CA LEU A 227 7.59 -1.99 -1.92
C LEU A 227 6.12 -1.67 -1.63
N ILE A 228 5.49 -2.27 -0.61
CA ILE A 228 4.03 -2.15 -0.43
C ILE A 228 3.63 -0.93 0.41
N ARG A 229 4.56 -0.39 1.23
CA ARG A 229 4.44 0.94 1.84
C ARG A 229 4.14 2.03 0.80
N GLN A 230 4.56 1.87 -0.46
CA GLN A 230 4.36 2.88 -1.49
C GLN A 230 2.91 3.07 -1.95
N ARG A 231 2.00 2.12 -1.69
CA ARG A 231 0.59 2.20 -2.17
C ARG A 231 -0.39 2.43 -1.03
N LEU A 232 -0.19 1.78 0.13
CA LEU A 232 -1.10 1.88 1.29
C LEU A 232 -1.03 3.27 1.98
N TYR A 233 0.14 3.91 1.97
CA TYR A 233 0.34 5.26 2.53
C TYR A 233 0.01 6.40 1.56
N ARG A 234 -0.36 6.14 0.30
CA ARG A 234 -0.67 7.21 -0.69
C ARG A 234 -1.85 8.08 -0.27
N ALA A 235 -2.76 7.57 0.57
CA ALA A 235 -4.01 8.26 0.91
C ALA A 235 -4.04 8.84 2.34
N LYS A 236 -3.37 8.23 3.33
CA LYS A 236 -3.59 8.58 4.75
C LYS A 236 -2.61 9.58 5.34
N PHE A 237 -1.43 9.78 4.77
CA PHE A 237 -0.45 10.72 5.30
C PHE A 237 0.12 11.56 4.17
N ARG A 238 -0.18 12.87 4.17
CA ARG A 238 0.56 13.83 3.33
C ARG A 238 1.92 14.07 4.01
N PRO A 239 3.05 14.04 3.29
CA PRO A 239 4.36 14.37 3.87
C PRO A 239 4.29 15.72 4.56
N ARG A 240 4.76 15.79 5.82
CA ARG A 240 4.81 17.04 6.59
C ARG A 240 5.86 17.96 5.96
N GLU A 241 5.56 19.24 5.95
CA GLU A 241 6.52 20.25 5.51
C GLU A 241 7.56 20.41 6.63
N MET A 242 8.84 20.34 6.26
CA MET A 242 9.96 20.50 7.20
C MET A 242 10.88 21.61 6.72
N ARG A 243 11.45 22.35 7.65
CA ARG A 243 12.52 23.31 7.35
C ARG A 243 13.84 22.55 7.33
N GLU A 244 14.60 22.72 6.25
CA GLU A 244 15.92 22.12 6.15
C GLU A 244 16.87 22.72 7.20
N PRO A 245 17.64 21.89 7.94
CA PRO A 245 18.65 22.38 8.88
C PRO A 245 19.80 23.01 8.08
N GLY A 246 19.79 24.33 7.95
CA GLY A 246 20.82 25.11 7.23
C GLY A 246 20.22 26.09 6.22
N SER A 247 19.39 25.61 5.29
CA SER A 247 18.85 26.47 4.22
C SER A 247 17.60 27.28 4.65
N LYS A 248 16.96 26.94 5.79
CA LYS A 248 15.64 27.45 6.24
C LYS A 248 14.51 27.33 5.20
N ARG A 249 14.78 26.73 4.04
CA ARG A 249 13.84 26.43 2.95
C ARG A 249 12.82 25.42 3.45
N LEU A 250 11.58 25.63 3.04
CA LEU A 250 10.51 24.69 3.29
C LEU A 250 10.63 23.55 2.29
N ILE A 251 10.81 22.32 2.78
CA ILE A 251 10.88 21.11 1.96
C ILE A 251 9.62 20.29 2.20
N ARG A 252 9.07 19.77 1.11
CA ARG A 252 8.00 18.79 1.12
C ARG A 252 8.46 17.53 0.40
N PHE A 253 8.60 16.43 1.12
CA PHE A 253 8.93 15.18 0.46
C PHE A 253 7.79 14.71 -0.44
N THR A 254 8.12 14.06 -1.55
CA THR A 254 7.14 13.44 -2.44
C THR A 254 6.47 12.21 -1.81
N ARG A 255 7.16 11.57 -0.84
CA ARG A 255 6.74 10.39 -0.07
C ARG A 255 7.30 10.51 1.35
N HIS A 256 6.78 9.73 2.31
CA HIS A 256 7.37 9.67 3.65
C HIS A 256 8.75 8.99 3.60
N PRO A 257 9.75 9.52 4.32
CA PRO A 257 10.95 8.77 4.64
C PRO A 257 10.59 7.43 5.29
N MET A 258 11.39 6.40 5.06
CA MET A 258 11.10 5.08 5.61
C MET A 258 11.55 4.98 7.06
N GLU A 259 10.61 4.92 7.98
CA GLU A 259 10.91 4.72 9.40
C GLU A 259 10.90 3.22 9.79
N PRO A 260 11.59 2.86 10.89
CA PRO A 260 11.42 1.56 11.52
C PRO A 260 9.94 1.32 11.86
N VAL A 261 9.59 0.05 12.01
CA VAL A 261 8.21 -0.26 12.45
C VAL A 261 8.12 0.10 13.91
N PRO A 262 7.16 0.96 14.31
CA PRO A 262 7.00 1.30 15.71
C PRO A 262 6.63 0.05 16.50
N GLU A 263 7.07 -0.03 17.74
CA GLU A 263 6.81 -1.18 18.62
C GLU A 263 5.33 -1.45 18.86
N SER A 264 4.49 -0.43 18.68
CA SER A 264 3.03 -0.50 18.77
C SER A 264 2.36 -1.12 17.54
N HIS A 265 3.12 -1.46 16.49
CA HIS A 265 2.56 -1.97 15.24
C HIS A 265 1.98 -3.39 15.40
N GLY A 266 0.69 -3.54 15.10
CA GLY A 266 0.00 -4.84 15.17
C GLY A 266 -0.39 -5.28 16.59
N LYS A 267 0.02 -4.50 17.60
CA LYS A 267 -0.54 -4.59 18.95
C LYS A 267 -1.92 -3.90 18.95
N PRO A 268 -2.88 -4.38 19.76
CA PRO A 268 -4.14 -3.68 19.94
C PRO A 268 -3.84 -2.26 20.40
N LYS A 269 -4.38 -1.27 19.70
CA LYS A 269 -4.31 0.12 20.15
C LYS A 269 -5.41 0.30 21.18
N SER A 270 -5.05 0.81 22.35
CA SER A 270 -6.06 1.28 23.28
C SER A 270 -6.82 2.43 22.63
N THR A 271 -8.05 2.17 22.19
CA THR A 271 -9.01 3.20 21.82
C THR A 271 -9.81 3.52 23.06
N PRO A 272 -9.58 4.66 23.73
CA PRO A 272 -10.43 5.05 24.84
C PRO A 272 -11.85 5.21 24.31
N GLN A 273 -12.82 4.62 25.01
CA GLN A 273 -14.22 4.74 24.63
C GLN A 273 -14.65 6.21 24.82
N GLN A 274 -14.81 6.92 23.72
CA GLN A 274 -15.24 8.32 23.74
C GLN A 274 -16.75 8.34 23.95
N VAL A 275 -17.18 8.86 25.11
CA VAL A 275 -18.58 9.14 25.40
C VAL A 275 -18.95 10.43 24.67
N SER A 276 -19.46 10.31 23.44
CA SER A 276 -19.91 11.47 22.67
C SER A 276 -21.39 11.74 22.90
N ARG A 277 -21.78 13.01 23.08
CA ARG A 277 -23.19 13.42 23.15
C ARG A 277 -23.82 13.64 21.76
N ALA A 278 -23.06 13.43 20.68
CA ALA A 278 -23.46 13.76 19.33
C ALA A 278 -24.49 12.75 18.78
N TRP A 279 -25.58 13.28 18.22
CA TRP A 279 -26.64 12.54 17.55
C TRP A 279 -26.10 11.80 16.29
N PRO A 280 -26.61 10.62 15.87
CA PRO A 280 -27.82 9.90 16.30
C PRO A 280 -27.60 8.84 17.40
N TYR A 281 -26.35 8.52 17.74
CA TYR A 281 -26.02 7.39 18.63
C TYR A 281 -25.14 7.80 19.81
N GLY A 282 -25.11 9.09 20.15
CA GLY A 282 -24.36 9.61 21.28
C GLY A 282 -24.73 8.87 22.56
N VAL A 283 -23.74 8.30 23.23
CA VAL A 283 -23.91 7.61 24.52
C VAL A 283 -23.66 8.64 25.60
N ARG A 284 -24.61 8.84 26.52
CA ARG A 284 -24.43 9.70 27.71
C ARG A 284 -23.64 8.95 28.78
N THR A 285 -22.95 9.68 29.65
CA THR A 285 -22.24 9.12 30.82
C THR A 285 -23.17 8.31 31.72
N GLU A 286 -24.39 8.78 31.92
CA GLU A 286 -25.47 8.09 32.65
C GLU A 286 -25.78 6.71 32.08
N ARG A 287 -25.81 6.59 30.75
CA ARG A 287 -26.08 5.34 30.03
C ARG A 287 -24.93 4.34 30.20
N VAL A 288 -23.69 4.81 30.15
CA VAL A 288 -22.50 3.97 30.44
C VAL A 288 -22.49 3.52 31.89
N ALA A 289 -22.87 4.39 32.82
CA ALA A 289 -22.98 4.08 34.25
C ALA A 289 -24.19 3.20 34.61
N GLY A 290 -25.03 2.81 33.63
CA GLY A 290 -26.25 2.04 33.86
C GLY A 290 -27.36 2.79 34.60
N LYS A 291 -27.18 4.10 34.84
CA LYS A 291 -28.13 4.97 35.57
C LYS A 291 -29.19 5.60 34.66
N GLN A 292 -29.37 5.09 33.44
CA GLN A 292 -30.39 5.65 32.55
C GLN A 292 -31.79 5.31 33.10
N VAL A 293 -32.63 6.33 33.24
CA VAL A 293 -34.05 6.13 33.50
C VAL A 293 -34.69 5.76 32.16
N VAL A 294 -35.02 4.47 31.98
CA VAL A 294 -35.84 4.02 30.84
C VAL A 294 -37.29 4.25 31.23
N TYR A 295 -37.89 5.32 30.70
CA TYR A 295 -39.31 5.56 30.93
C TYR A 295 -40.14 4.47 30.26
N ASN A 296 -41.04 3.87 31.03
CA ASN A 296 -42.04 2.96 30.51
C ASN A 296 -43.05 3.77 29.68
N PRO A 297 -43.15 3.57 28.36
CA PRO A 297 -44.02 4.37 27.50
C PRO A 297 -45.50 4.21 27.84
N THR A 298 -45.88 3.16 28.58
CA THR A 298 -47.26 2.86 28.98
C THR A 298 -47.58 3.25 30.43
N ALA A 299 -46.60 3.71 31.21
CA ALA A 299 -46.84 4.14 32.59
C ALA A 299 -47.22 5.64 32.63
N PRO A 300 -48.23 6.05 33.41
CA PRO A 300 -48.55 7.45 33.59
C PRO A 300 -47.41 8.15 34.34
N GLY A 301 -46.70 9.09 33.68
CA GLY A 301 -45.56 9.81 34.26
C GLY A 301 -44.75 10.66 33.27
N ARG A 302 -43.67 11.30 33.75
CA ARG A 302 -42.78 12.22 33.00
C ARG A 302 -41.99 11.48 31.89
N GLY A 303 -42.66 11.09 30.83
CA GLY A 303 -42.09 10.34 29.71
C GLY A 303 -43.13 9.94 28.67
N PHE A 304 -44.41 10.02 29.00
CA PHE A 304 -45.50 9.93 28.04
C PHE A 304 -45.57 11.23 27.22
N TRP A 305 -45.12 11.18 25.97
CA TRP A 305 -45.43 12.21 24.98
C TRP A 305 -46.70 11.74 24.25
N PRO A 306 -47.91 12.22 24.61
CA PRO A 306 -49.07 12.00 23.76
C PRO A 306 -48.73 12.58 22.39
N ALA A 307 -49.12 11.89 21.33
CA ALA A 307 -48.87 12.29 19.94
C ALA A 307 -49.00 13.81 19.77
N LYS A 308 -48.01 14.43 19.13
CA LYS A 308 -47.93 15.89 18.92
C LYS A 308 -49.32 16.44 18.57
N GLN A 309 -49.97 17.12 19.50
CA GLN A 309 -51.00 18.08 19.12
C GLN A 309 -50.28 19.17 18.32
N THR A 310 -50.70 19.36 17.08
CA THR A 310 -50.29 20.46 16.21
C THR A 310 -50.66 21.77 16.88
N VAL A 311 -49.77 22.28 17.74
CA VAL A 311 -49.83 23.65 18.21
C VAL A 311 -48.68 24.41 17.56
N ILE A 312 -49.07 25.29 16.67
CA ILE A 312 -48.22 26.25 15.98
C ILE A 312 -47.74 27.25 17.05
N GLY A 313 -46.42 27.30 17.25
CA GLY A 313 -45.74 28.40 17.95
C GLY A 313 -45.54 28.22 19.46
N GLY A 314 -44.28 28.00 19.86
CA GLY A 314 -43.83 28.13 21.24
C GLY A 314 -42.30 28.01 21.35
N ARG A 315 -41.67 28.92 22.12
CA ARG A 315 -40.21 29.04 22.29
C ARG A 315 -39.58 27.78 22.91
N THR A 316 -38.45 27.35 22.35
CA THR A 316 -37.57 26.32 22.90
C THR A 316 -36.96 26.77 24.24
N PRO A 317 -36.96 25.94 25.30
CA PRO A 317 -36.24 26.24 26.52
C PRO A 317 -34.75 25.90 26.39
N GLU A 318 -33.94 26.71 27.09
CA GLU A 318 -32.49 26.57 27.28
C GLU A 318 -32.10 25.28 28.04
#